data_AF-A0A269YPR3-F1
#
_entry.id   AF-A0A269YPR3-F1
#
_cell.length_a   1.000
_cell.length_b   1.000
_cell.length_c   1.000
_cell.angle_alpha   90.00
_cell.angle_beta   90.00
_cell.angle_gamma   90.00
#
_symmetry.space_group_name_H-M   'P 1'
#
loop_
_entity.id
_entity.type
_entity.pdbx_description
1 polymer ?
#
loop_
_entity_poly.entity_id
_entity_poly.type
_entity_poly.pdbx_seq_one_letter_code
_entity_poly.pdbx_strand_id
1 'polypeptide(L)'
;MENESNYDLYTRLSPRCWSEALVAKAAENELKHRANRGDGEARMLLELHQLEPAAKPLFGHVAHARHKKMRSYKYIYTLHLKFGN
;
A
#
# COMPACT_ATOMS: atom_id res chain seq x y z
N MET A 1 -2.39 9.21 -22.12
CA MET A 1 -3.10 9.75 -20.93
C MET A 1 -3.13 11.27 -20.91
N GLU A 2 -2.81 11.98 -22.01
CA GLU A 2 -2.64 13.44 -21.98
C GLU A 2 -3.96 14.24 -21.87
N ASN A 3 -5.12 13.58 -22.02
CA ASN A 3 -6.45 14.21 -21.96
C ASN A 3 -7.35 13.65 -20.85
N GLU A 4 -6.82 12.84 -19.93
CA GLU A 4 -7.64 12.29 -18.85
C GLU A 4 -7.85 13.35 -17.77
N SER A 5 -9.11 13.51 -17.35
CA SER A 5 -9.47 14.42 -16.25
C SER A 5 -8.84 13.95 -14.95
N ASN A 6 -8.55 14.89 -14.04
CA ASN A 6 -8.04 14.57 -12.71
C ASN A 6 -8.95 13.59 -11.96
N TYR A 7 -10.27 13.71 -12.18
CA TYR A 7 -11.26 12.79 -11.62
C TYR A 7 -11.15 11.36 -12.19
N ASP A 8 -10.89 11.22 -13.49
CA ASP A 8 -10.72 9.89 -14.13
C ASP A 8 -9.50 9.17 -13.56
N LEU A 9 -8.42 9.92 -13.32
CA LEU A 9 -7.22 9.38 -12.67
C LEU A 9 -7.51 8.96 -11.23
N TYR A 10 -8.30 9.76 -10.49
CA TYR A 10 -8.66 9.45 -9.12
C TYR A 10 -9.51 8.18 -8.99
N THR A 11 -10.50 7.98 -9.87
CA THR A 11 -11.33 6.75 -9.83
C THR A 11 -10.52 5.46 -10.02
N ARG A 12 -9.38 5.55 -10.71
CA ARG A 12 -8.47 4.43 -10.96
C ARG A 12 -7.48 4.17 -9.82
N LEU A 13 -7.39 5.04 -8.81
CA LEU A 13 -6.50 4.84 -7.65
C LEU A 13 -6.91 3.65 -6.77
N SER A 14 -8.17 3.20 -6.88
CA SER A 14 -8.73 2.11 -6.07
C SER A 14 -8.83 0.82 -6.90
N PRO A 15 -7.75 0.03 -7.03
CA PRO A 15 -7.77 -1.18 -7.84
C PRO A 15 -8.66 -2.26 -7.21
N ARG A 16 -9.43 -2.95 -8.06
CA ARG A 16 -10.28 -4.10 -7.71
C ARG A 16 -9.65 -5.44 -8.04
N CYS A 17 -8.60 -5.46 -8.85
CA CYS A 17 -7.86 -6.66 -9.22
C CYS A 17 -6.37 -6.36 -9.47
N TRP A 18 -5.55 -7.41 -9.62
CA TRP A 18 -4.10 -7.26 -9.77
C TRP A 18 -3.69 -6.49 -11.03
N SER A 19 -4.40 -6.70 -12.14
CA SER A 19 -4.14 -5.96 -13.39
C SER A 19 -4.42 -4.45 -13.25
N GLU A 20 -5.40 -4.08 -12.43
CA GLU A 20 -5.72 -2.68 -12.14
C GLU A 20 -4.67 -2.03 -11.22
N ALA A 21 -3.89 -2.80 -10.45
CA ALA A 21 -2.88 -2.23 -9.56
C ALA A 21 -1.77 -1.49 -10.33
N LEU A 22 -1.40 -1.98 -11.51
CA LEU A 22 -0.43 -1.30 -12.38
C LEU A 22 -0.99 0.02 -12.93
N VAL A 23 -2.27 0.02 -13.30
CA VAL A 23 -2.98 1.20 -13.79
C VAL A 23 -3.15 2.23 -12.68
N ALA A 24 -3.52 1.79 -11.47
CA ALA A 24 -3.61 2.63 -10.28
C ALA A 24 -2.27 3.30 -9.98
N LYS A 25 -1.16 2.56 -10.12
CA LYS A 25 0.18 3.12 -9.91
C LYS A 25 0.55 4.16 -10.97
N ALA A 26 0.19 3.92 -12.23
CA ALA A 26 0.39 4.91 -13.29
C ALA A 26 -0.44 6.19 -13.05
N ALA A 27 -1.71 6.03 -12.64
CA ALA A 27 -2.59 7.15 -12.31
C ALA A 27 -2.09 7.96 -11.10
N GLU A 28 -1.59 7.30 -10.07
CA GLU A 28 -0.97 7.95 -8.90
C GLU A 28 0.25 8.81 -9.30
N ASN A 29 1.11 8.28 -10.18
CA ASN A 29 2.28 9.01 -10.64
C ASN A 29 1.91 10.25 -11.46
N GLU A 30 0.89 10.14 -12.32
CA GLU A 30 0.40 11.26 -13.12
C GLU A 30 -0.23 12.35 -12.23
N LEU A 31 -1.07 11.97 -11.25
CA LEU A 31 -1.63 12.92 -10.28
C LEU A 31 -0.54 13.62 -9.47
N LYS A 32 0.51 12.90 -9.06
CA LYS A 32 1.66 13.51 -8.37
C LYS A 32 2.41 14.48 -9.27
N HIS A 33 2.58 14.14 -10.55
CA HIS A 33 3.22 15.02 -11.52
C HIS A 33 2.43 16.32 -11.72
N ARG A 34 1.10 16.22 -11.83
CA ARG A 34 0.21 17.39 -11.93
C ARG A 34 0.20 18.23 -10.66
N ALA A 35 0.13 17.60 -9.48
CA ALA A 35 0.24 18.28 -8.20
C ALA A 35 1.56 19.06 -8.07
N ASN A 36 2.68 18.48 -8.52
CA ASN A 36 3.99 19.15 -8.53
C ASN A 36 4.06 20.31 -9.54
N ARG A 37 3.22 20.31 -10.58
CA ARG A 37 3.09 21.41 -11.54
C ARG A 37 2.14 22.52 -11.08
N GLY A 38 1.60 22.42 -9.87
CA GLY A 38 0.72 23.44 -9.29
C GLY A 38 -0.77 23.20 -9.49
N ASP A 39 -1.18 22.01 -9.95
CA ASP A 39 -2.58 21.63 -10.00
C ASP A 39 -3.10 21.31 -8.59
N GLY A 40 -3.85 22.26 -8.01
CA GLY A 40 -4.42 22.15 -6.68
C GLY A 40 -5.47 21.04 -6.56
N GLU A 41 -6.18 20.72 -7.65
CA GLU A 41 -7.19 19.65 -7.65
C GLU A 41 -6.52 18.29 -7.52
N ALA A 42 -5.45 18.05 -8.30
CA ALA A 42 -4.70 16.80 -8.22
C ALA A 42 -4.10 16.57 -6.81
N ARG A 43 -3.63 17.64 -6.15
CA ARG A 43 -3.12 17.56 -4.77
C ARG A 43 -4.23 17.20 -3.78
N MET A 44 -5.39 17.85 -3.89
CA MET A 44 -6.56 17.56 -3.04
C MET A 44 -7.01 16.10 -3.19
N LEU A 45 -7.08 15.58 -4.42
CA LEU A 45 -7.47 14.20 -4.68
C LEU A 45 -6.50 13.18 -4.08
N LEU A 46 -5.19 13.45 -4.13
CA LEU A 46 -4.19 12.62 -3.46
C LEU A 46 -4.32 12.64 -1.93
N GLU A 47 -4.66 13.79 -1.35
CA GLU A 47 -4.89 13.92 0.09
C GLU A 47 -6.17 13.19 0.53
N LEU A 48 -7.26 13.31 -0.24
CA LEU A 48 -8.50 12.57 -0.01
C LEU A 48 -8.25 11.06 -0.03
N HIS A 49 -7.49 10.56 -1.02
CA HIS A 49 -7.18 9.14 -1.11
C HIS A 49 -6.37 8.60 0.09
N GLN A 50 -5.52 9.44 0.70
CA GLN A 50 -4.77 9.06 1.90
C GLN A 50 -5.64 9.02 3.16
N LEU A 51 -6.68 9.85 3.20
CA LEU A 51 -7.65 9.91 4.31
C LEU A 51 -8.69 8.81 4.22
N GLU A 52 -8.96 8.29 3.02
CA GLU A 52 -9.87 7.17 2.84
C GLU A 52 -9.37 5.94 3.62
N PRO A 53 -10.25 5.29 4.40
CA PRO A 53 -9.87 4.08 5.11
C PRO A 53 -9.41 3.05 4.08
N ALA A 54 -8.24 2.45 4.31
CA ALA A 54 -7.68 1.43 3.42
C ALA A 54 -8.76 0.39 3.08
N ALA A 55 -9.27 0.45 1.84
CA ALA A 55 -10.24 -0.51 1.36
C ALA A 55 -9.65 -1.91 1.60
N LYS A 56 -10.47 -2.81 2.17
CA LYS A 56 -10.03 -4.17 2.54
C LYS A 56 -9.20 -4.74 1.38
N PRO A 57 -7.95 -5.18 1.64
CA PRO A 57 -7.07 -5.61 0.58
C PRO A 57 -7.76 -6.68 -0.25
N LEU A 58 -7.58 -6.59 -1.57
CA LEU A 58 -8.07 -7.59 -2.51
C LEU A 58 -7.70 -8.98 -1.98
N PHE A 59 -8.72 -9.80 -1.78
CA PHE A 59 -8.59 -11.14 -1.22
C PHE A 59 -7.44 -11.88 -1.92
N GLY A 60 -6.37 -12.17 -1.19
CA GLY A 60 -5.19 -12.85 -1.72
C GLY A 60 -3.82 -12.25 -1.38
N HIS A 61 -3.73 -11.10 -0.70
CA HIS A 61 -2.45 -10.63 -0.13
C HIS A 61 -2.58 -10.35 1.37
N VAL A 62 -1.68 -11.00 2.13
CA VAL A 62 -1.44 -10.76 3.55
C VAL A 62 -1.21 -9.26 3.72
N ALA A 63 -2.08 -8.60 4.47
CA ALA A 63 -1.82 -7.26 4.94
C ALA A 63 -0.50 -7.31 5.73
N HIS A 64 0.57 -6.79 5.14
CA HIS A 64 1.69 -6.31 5.95
C HIS A 64 1.18 -5.07 6.68
N ALA A 65 0.38 -5.30 7.72
CA ALA A 65 0.27 -4.35 8.81
C ALA A 65 1.70 -3.91 9.12
N ARG A 66 1.92 -2.61 9.30
CA ARG A 66 3.19 -2.08 9.83
C ARG A 66 3.37 -2.64 11.24
N HIS A 67 3.75 -3.91 11.34
CA HIS A 67 4.14 -4.53 12.59
C HIS A 67 5.39 -3.77 13.02
N LYS A 68 5.26 -2.97 14.09
CA LYS A 68 6.41 -2.60 14.91
C LYS A 68 7.17 -3.91 15.15
N LYS A 69 8.41 -4.00 14.67
CA LYS A 69 9.25 -5.20 14.81
C LYS A 69 9.33 -5.54 16.29
N MET A 70 8.51 -6.48 16.74
CA MET A 70 8.55 -6.99 18.10
C MET A 70 9.84 -7.81 18.17
N ARG A 71 10.80 -7.36 18.99
CA ARG A 71 12.08 -8.04 19.18
C ARG A 71 11.80 -9.47 19.67
N SER A 72 11.91 -10.44 18.77
CA SER A 72 11.84 -11.86 19.10
C SER A 72 13.11 -12.21 19.87
N TYR A 73 13.01 -12.32 21.19
CA TYR A 73 14.04 -12.97 21.99
C TYR A 73 13.91 -14.48 21.75
N LYS A 74 14.84 -15.05 20.97
CA LYS A 74 15.01 -16.50 20.88
C LYS A 74 15.70 -16.98 22.16
N TYR A 75 14.92 -17.48 23.11
CA TYR A 75 15.47 -18.30 24.19
C TYR A 75 15.71 -19.70 23.62
N ILE A 76 16.97 -20.02 23.32
CA ILE A 76 17.38 -21.37 22.96
C ILE A 76 17.50 -22.15 24.27
N TYR A 77 16.48 -22.94 24.61
CA TYR A 77 16.58 -23.90 25.70
C TYR A 77 17.23 -25.18 25.16
N THR A 78 18.53 -25.34 25.37
CA THR A 78 19.21 -26.63 25.16
C THR A 78 18.90 -27.55 26.34
N LEU A 79 17.94 -28.46 26.16
CA LEU A 79 17.70 -29.58 27.06
C LEU A 79 18.85 -30.59 26.93
N HIS A 80 19.76 -30.60 27.90
CA HIS A 80 20.77 -31.65 28.02
C HIS A 80 20.14 -32.87 28.69
N LEU A 81 19.77 -33.87 27.89
CA LEU A 81 19.42 -35.19 28.40
C LEU A 81 20.71 -35.94 28.75
N LYS A 82 21.00 -36.06 30.05
CA LYS A 82 21.99 -37.03 30.56
C LYS A 82 21.38 -38.42 30.46
N PHE A 83 21.87 -39.25 29.54
CA PHE A 83 21.68 -40.69 29.62
C PHE A 83 22.74 -41.24 30.57
N GLY A 84 22.29 -41.76 31.72
CA GLY A 84 23.11 -42.56 32.63
C GLY A 84 22.88 -44.04 32.38
N ASN A 85 23.95 -44.76 32.05
CA ASN A 85 24.53 -45.87 32.82
C ASN A 85 25.73 -46.44 32.05
#